data_AF-A0A6V7JK69-F1
#
_entry.id   AF-A0A6V7JK69-F1
#
_cell.length_a   1.000
_cell.length_b   1.000
_cell.length_c   1.000
_cell.angle_alpha   90.00
_cell.angle_beta   90.00
_cell.angle_gamma   90.00
#
_symmetry.space_group_name_H-M   'P 1'
#
loop_
_entity.id
_entity.type
_entity.pdbx_description
1 polymer ?
#
loop_
_entity_poly.entity_id
_entity_poly.type
_entity_poly.pdbx_seq_one_letter_code
_entity_poly.pdbx_strand_id
1 'polypeptide(L)'
;EPRYYGYNFSDQAESGSVLVKIESDSDTCMTVSIQNPTCPVFDLERNIQFSGYWQTVSQLGGITIPREAYPNGFFIVFVVKGDDKDCTGNEGSIVRTKTIKLAITPNITYRDGVKAAVITLAIGMGFFGFYVVGVIFHKVKTERKLEEEIGQIIQIVQSDQIASPSTLEE
;
A
#
# COMPACT_ATOMS: atom_id res chain seq x y z
N GLU A 1 -33.74 14.14 6.55
CA GLU A 1 -33.71 14.69 5.17
C GLU A 1 -32.42 14.26 4.48
N PRO A 2 -32.44 13.95 3.17
CA PRO A 2 -31.24 13.59 2.42
C PRO A 2 -30.27 14.78 2.30
N ARG A 3 -28.97 14.50 2.24
CA ARG A 3 -27.92 15.50 1.98
C ARG A 3 -27.15 15.12 0.73
N TYR A 4 -26.81 16.10 -0.10
CA TYR A 4 -26.04 15.87 -1.33
C TYR A 4 -24.85 16.82 -1.44
N TYR A 5 -23.75 16.33 -2.02
CA TYR A 5 -22.54 17.10 -2.30
C TYR A 5 -22.09 16.83 -3.73
N GLY A 6 -21.76 17.88 -4.48
CA GLY A 6 -21.20 17.77 -5.82
C GLY A 6 -19.68 17.80 -5.80
N TYR A 7 -19.05 16.89 -6.52
CA TYR A 7 -17.61 16.88 -6.75
C TYR A 7 -17.32 16.93 -8.24
N ASN A 8 -16.41 17.82 -8.65
CA ASN A 8 -15.92 17.91 -10.03
C ASN A 8 -14.40 17.71 -10.04
N PHE A 9 -13.93 16.86 -10.94
CA PHE A 9 -12.52 16.66 -11.22
C PHE A 9 -11.98 17.86 -12.03
N SER A 10 -11.84 19.02 -11.40
CA SER A 10 -11.15 20.17 -12.02
C SER A 10 -9.69 19.83 -12.32
N ASP A 11 -9.08 20.55 -13.27
CA ASP A 11 -7.84 20.28 -14.04
C ASP A 11 -6.55 19.96 -13.24
N GLN A 12 -6.60 19.91 -11.91
CA GLN A 12 -5.44 19.73 -11.04
C GLN A 12 -5.36 18.36 -10.35
N ALA A 13 -6.31 17.45 -10.58
CA ALA A 13 -6.18 16.08 -10.11
C ALA A 13 -5.37 15.26 -11.14
N GLU A 14 -4.04 15.21 -10.97
CA GLU A 14 -3.20 14.15 -11.59
C GLU A 14 -3.68 12.74 -11.15
N SER A 15 -4.47 12.67 -10.09
CA SER A 15 -5.10 11.47 -9.56
C SER A 15 -6.27 10.99 -10.42
N GLY A 16 -6.09 9.85 -11.09
CA GLY A 16 -7.15 9.15 -11.82
C GLY A 16 -8.26 8.59 -10.93
N SER A 17 -8.16 8.69 -9.61
CA SER A 17 -9.24 8.34 -8.69
C SER A 17 -9.20 9.17 -7.41
N VAL A 18 -10.34 9.28 -6.74
CA VAL A 18 -10.50 9.94 -5.44
C VAL A 18 -11.11 8.99 -4.43
N LEU A 19 -10.67 9.04 -3.18
CA LEU A 19 -11.27 8.34 -2.07
C LEU A 19 -12.26 9.26 -1.36
N VAL A 20 -13.52 8.85 -1.35
CA VAL A 20 -14.58 9.48 -0.54
C VAL A 20 -14.61 8.76 0.80
N LYS A 21 -14.16 9.44 1.86
CA LYS A 21 -14.12 8.92 3.22
C LYS A 21 -15.22 9.56 4.06
N ILE A 22 -15.95 8.73 4.79
CA ILE A 22 -17.03 9.11 5.68
C ILE A 22 -16.68 8.64 7.09
N GLU A 23 -16.78 9.56 8.06
CA GLU A 23 -16.62 9.25 9.47
C GLU A 23 -17.80 9.80 10.28
N SER A 24 -18.24 9.04 11.29
CA SER A 24 -19.39 9.37 12.14
C SER A 24 -19.19 8.75 13.52
N ASP A 25 -19.47 9.52 14.56
CA ASP A 25 -19.48 9.04 15.96
C ASP A 25 -20.81 8.34 16.33
N SER A 26 -21.79 8.34 15.43
CA SER A 26 -23.10 7.69 15.61
C SER A 26 -23.19 6.34 14.89
N ASP A 27 -23.86 5.37 15.53
CA ASP A 27 -24.15 4.03 14.99
C ASP A 27 -25.34 3.96 14.02
N THR A 28 -26.10 5.06 13.88
CA THR A 28 -27.27 5.11 12.99
C THR A 28 -26.87 4.73 11.56
N CYS A 29 -27.56 3.78 10.94
CA CYS A 29 -27.25 3.30 9.62
C CYS A 29 -27.66 4.32 8.55
N MET A 30 -26.79 4.49 7.55
CA MET A 30 -27.00 5.42 6.45
C MET A 30 -26.55 4.77 5.15
N THR A 31 -27.26 5.04 4.06
CA THR A 31 -26.80 4.70 2.71
C THR A 31 -26.10 5.92 2.10
N VAL A 32 -24.89 5.71 1.57
CA VAL A 32 -24.23 6.66 0.68
C VAL A 32 -24.31 6.13 -0.74
N SER A 33 -24.57 7.02 -1.69
CA SER A 33 -24.63 6.69 -3.12
C SER A 33 -23.88 7.74 -3.94
N ILE A 34 -23.14 7.27 -4.94
CA ILE A 34 -22.36 8.07 -5.86
C ILE A 34 -23.08 8.01 -7.20
N GLN A 35 -23.59 9.15 -7.63
CA GLN A 35 -24.45 9.23 -8.81
C GLN A 35 -23.89 10.20 -9.84
N ASN A 36 -24.23 9.97 -11.10
CA ASN A 36 -23.92 10.93 -12.16
C ASN A 36 -24.59 12.28 -11.88
N PRO A 37 -23.99 13.40 -12.34
CA PRO A 37 -24.56 14.73 -12.20
C PRO A 37 -25.66 14.97 -13.25
N THR A 38 -26.62 14.05 -13.35
CA THR A 38 -27.73 14.07 -14.29
C THR A 38 -29.03 13.96 -13.51
N CYS A 39 -29.99 14.84 -13.81
CA CYS A 39 -31.29 14.83 -13.15
C CYS A 39 -32.21 13.76 -13.78
N PRO A 40 -33.03 13.04 -12.99
CA PRO A 40 -33.23 13.19 -11.54
C PRO A 40 -32.17 12.46 -10.70
N VAL A 41 -31.79 13.07 -9.57
CA VAL A 41 -30.94 12.41 -8.55
C VAL A 41 -31.84 11.59 -7.63
N PHE A 42 -31.47 10.33 -7.37
CA PHE A 42 -32.23 9.45 -6.49
C PHE A 42 -31.84 9.68 -5.03
N ASP A 43 -32.74 10.25 -4.25
CA ASP A 43 -32.52 10.73 -2.88
C ASP A 43 -33.41 10.05 -1.83
N LEU A 44 -34.20 9.05 -2.24
CA LEU A 44 -35.11 8.32 -1.37
C LEU A 44 -34.50 6.97 -1.01
N GLU A 45 -34.72 6.50 0.22
CA GLU A 45 -34.18 5.22 0.69
C GLU A 45 -34.52 4.04 -0.24
N ARG A 46 -35.72 4.06 -0.85
CA ARG A 46 -36.19 3.03 -1.78
C ARG A 46 -35.53 3.06 -3.16
N ASN A 47 -34.92 4.17 -3.56
CA ASN A 47 -34.42 4.36 -4.93
C ASN A 47 -32.95 4.76 -5.02
N ILE A 48 -32.32 5.17 -3.92
CA ILE A 48 -30.91 5.57 -3.86
C ILE A 48 -29.95 4.46 -4.31
N GLN A 49 -30.36 3.20 -4.20
CA GLN A 49 -29.58 2.04 -4.62
C GLN A 49 -29.65 1.76 -6.13
N PHE A 50 -30.57 2.40 -6.86
CA PHE A 50 -30.75 2.14 -8.30
C PHE A 50 -29.78 2.90 -9.21
N SER A 51 -28.95 3.79 -8.66
CA SER A 51 -28.02 4.60 -9.45
C SER A 51 -26.63 4.59 -8.85
N GLY A 52 -25.66 4.31 -9.72
CA GLY A 52 -24.23 4.35 -9.43
C GLY A 52 -23.78 3.41 -8.32
N TYR A 53 -22.69 3.80 -7.63
CA TYR A 53 -22.11 2.99 -6.55
C TYR A 53 -22.72 3.38 -5.22
N TRP A 54 -23.11 2.41 -4.41
CA TRP A 54 -23.68 2.67 -3.10
C TRP A 54 -23.11 1.73 -2.03
N GLN A 55 -23.13 2.19 -0.79
CA GLN A 55 -22.76 1.40 0.38
C GLN A 55 -23.57 1.85 1.59
N THR A 56 -23.72 0.94 2.55
CA THR A 56 -24.24 1.25 3.88
C THR A 56 -23.09 1.56 4.82
N VAL A 57 -23.28 2.58 5.65
CA VAL A 57 -22.26 3.14 6.55
C VAL A 57 -22.88 3.33 7.92
N SER A 58 -22.32 2.63 8.91
CA SER A 58 -22.50 2.95 10.34
C SER A 58 -21.50 4.03 10.72
N GLN A 59 -20.34 3.71 11.28
CA GLN A 59 -19.39 4.73 11.75
C GLN A 59 -18.40 5.18 10.67
N LEU A 60 -17.85 4.23 9.91
CA LEU A 60 -16.77 4.46 8.95
C LEU A 60 -17.13 3.88 7.59
N GLY A 61 -16.88 4.66 6.54
CA GLY A 61 -17.12 4.26 5.15
C GLY A 61 -16.08 4.84 4.21
N GLY A 62 -15.83 4.15 3.12
CA GLY A 62 -14.84 4.55 2.12
C GLY A 62 -15.17 4.00 0.75
N ILE A 63 -15.33 4.89 -0.24
CA ILE A 63 -15.53 4.50 -1.64
C ILE A 63 -14.50 5.19 -2.52
N THR A 64 -13.71 4.39 -3.22
CA THR A 64 -12.77 4.89 -4.23
C THR A 64 -13.50 5.05 -5.55
N ILE A 65 -13.50 6.26 -6.08
CA ILE A 65 -14.19 6.62 -7.32
C ILE A 65 -13.16 6.90 -8.41
N PRO A 66 -13.09 6.06 -9.46
CA PRO A 66 -12.27 6.34 -10.62
C PRO A 66 -12.86 7.49 -11.44
N ARG A 67 -12.00 8.39 -11.91
CA ARG A 67 -12.37 9.55 -12.73
C ARG A 67 -13.01 9.10 -14.04
N GLU A 68 -12.57 7.97 -14.57
CA GLU A 68 -13.04 7.40 -15.84
C GLU A 68 -14.52 6.98 -15.77
N ALA A 69 -15.01 6.61 -14.58
CA ALA A 69 -16.42 6.25 -14.40
C ALA A 69 -17.34 7.49 -14.31
N TYR A 70 -16.80 8.63 -13.87
CA TYR A 70 -17.54 9.88 -13.64
C TYR A 70 -16.78 11.08 -14.25
N PRO A 71 -16.64 11.13 -15.59
CA PRO A 71 -15.79 12.13 -16.26
C PRO A 71 -16.27 13.57 -16.04
N ASN A 72 -17.57 13.75 -15.83
CA ASN A 72 -18.21 15.06 -15.59
C ASN A 72 -18.33 15.40 -14.09
N GLY A 73 -17.67 14.64 -13.21
CA GLY A 73 -17.90 14.70 -11.77
C GLY A 73 -19.07 13.81 -11.33
N PHE A 74 -19.41 13.88 -10.05
CA PHE A 74 -20.44 13.05 -9.42
C PHE A 74 -21.11 13.76 -8.24
N PHE A 75 -22.31 13.30 -7.89
CA PHE A 75 -23.00 13.64 -6.66
C PHE A 75 -22.82 12.53 -5.62
N ILE A 76 -22.54 12.93 -4.39
CA ILE A 76 -22.54 12.07 -3.21
C ILE A 76 -23.85 12.32 -2.49
N VAL A 77 -24.71 11.31 -2.41
CA VAL A 77 -26.03 11.38 -1.80
C VAL A 77 -26.04 10.57 -0.51
N PHE A 78 -26.51 11.17 0.57
CA PHE A 78 -26.60 10.59 1.90
C PHE A 78 -28.06 10.45 2.32
N VAL A 79 -28.47 9.23 2.65
CA VAL A 79 -29.83 8.93 3.14
C VAL A 79 -29.72 8.09 4.39
N VAL A 80 -30.18 8.63 5.53
CA VAL A 80 -30.33 7.86 6.76
C VAL A 80 -31.40 6.79 6.54
N LYS A 81 -31.10 5.56 6.95
CA LYS A 81 -32.02 4.44 6.80
C LYS A 81 -33.10 4.46 7.88
N GLY A 82 -34.24 3.86 7.57
CA GLY A 82 -35.34 3.67 8.51
C GLY A 82 -35.02 2.72 9.66
N ASP A 83 -34.05 1.81 9.49
CA ASP A 83 -33.55 0.87 10.49
C ASP A 83 -32.04 0.61 10.34
N ASP A 84 -31.45 -0.09 11.31
CA ASP A 84 -30.02 -0.40 11.32
C ASP A 84 -29.73 -1.84 10.86
N LYS A 85 -30.66 -2.49 10.16
CA LYS A 85 -30.54 -3.91 9.77
C LYS A 85 -29.39 -4.15 8.81
N ASP A 86 -29.19 -3.26 7.85
CA ASP A 86 -28.10 -3.39 6.88
C ASP A 86 -26.70 -3.16 7.47
N CYS A 87 -26.62 -2.48 8.62
CA CYS A 87 -25.35 -2.19 9.29
C CYS A 87 -25.05 -3.15 10.45
N THR A 88 -26.07 -3.51 11.24
CA THR A 88 -25.92 -4.26 12.51
C THR A 88 -26.87 -5.45 12.66
N GLY A 89 -27.84 -5.61 11.76
CA GLY A 89 -28.89 -6.62 11.86
C GLY A 89 -30.03 -6.28 12.85
N ASN A 90 -29.94 -5.15 13.57
CA ASN A 90 -30.90 -4.76 14.60
C ASN A 90 -31.80 -3.59 14.14
N GLU A 91 -32.97 -3.44 14.77
CA GLU A 91 -33.91 -2.36 14.42
C GLU A 91 -33.45 -0.97 14.87
N GLY A 92 -32.47 -0.90 15.77
CA GLY A 92 -31.78 0.34 16.17
C GLY A 92 -32.64 1.38 16.92
N SER A 93 -32.16 2.62 17.02
CA SER A 93 -32.83 3.70 17.78
C SER A 93 -33.97 4.39 17.02
N ILE A 94 -35.06 4.75 17.71
CA ILE A 94 -36.23 5.43 17.11
C ILE A 94 -35.87 6.85 16.61
N VAL A 95 -34.98 7.56 17.31
CA VAL A 95 -34.55 8.91 16.91
C VAL A 95 -33.34 8.79 15.99
N ARG A 96 -33.54 9.11 14.72
CA ARG A 96 -32.60 8.86 13.63
C ARG A 96 -31.96 10.15 13.13
N THR A 97 -30.88 10.55 13.79
CA THR A 97 -30.03 11.65 13.35
C THR A 97 -28.59 11.17 13.25
N LYS A 98 -27.92 11.53 12.16
CA LYS A 98 -26.52 11.16 11.93
C LYS A 98 -25.72 12.38 11.52
N THR A 99 -24.63 12.62 12.24
CA THR A 99 -23.64 13.65 11.91
C THR A 99 -22.43 12.99 11.28
N ILE A 100 -22.02 13.45 10.11
CA ILE A 100 -20.90 12.88 9.36
C ILE A 100 -19.81 13.92 9.11
N LYS A 101 -18.57 13.46 9.04
CA LYS A 101 -17.42 14.18 8.49
C LYS A 101 -17.10 13.57 7.13
N LEU A 102 -17.15 14.39 6.10
CA LEU A 102 -16.84 14.01 4.72
C LEU A 102 -15.44 14.51 4.36
N ALA A 103 -14.57 13.60 3.93
CA ALA A 103 -13.26 13.93 3.40
C ALA A 103 -13.09 13.30 2.01
N ILE A 104 -12.66 14.09 1.03
CA ILE A 104 -12.38 13.63 -0.32
C ILE A 104 -10.89 13.84 -0.56
N THR A 105 -10.15 12.73 -0.66
CA THR A 105 -8.69 12.76 -0.85
C THR A 105 -8.31 12.16 -2.19
N PRO A 106 -7.38 12.75 -2.95
CA PRO A 106 -6.85 12.12 -4.15
C PRO A 106 -6.22 10.76 -3.80
N ASN A 107 -6.47 9.75 -4.63
CA ASN A 107 -5.84 8.44 -4.47
C ASN A 107 -4.47 8.40 -5.15
N ILE A 108 -3.61 7.50 -4.69
CA ILE A 108 -2.28 7.28 -5.27
C ILE A 108 -2.41 6.91 -6.75
N THR A 109 -1.60 7.55 -7.60
CA THR A 109 -1.62 7.26 -9.03
C THR A 109 -0.76 6.05 -9.37
N TYR A 110 -1.02 5.45 -10.52
CA TYR A 110 -0.14 4.42 -11.09
C TYR A 110 1.32 4.90 -11.19
N ARG A 111 1.54 6.18 -11.54
CA ARG A 111 2.89 6.77 -11.61
C ARG A 111 3.60 6.74 -10.27
N ASP A 112 2.90 7.01 -9.18
CA ASP A 112 3.49 6.96 -7.84
C ASP A 112 3.77 5.53 -7.39
N GLY A 113 2.90 4.58 -7.78
CA GLY A 113 3.16 3.16 -7.61
C GLY A 113 4.42 2.68 -8.34
N VAL A 114 4.60 3.09 -9.60
CA VAL A 114 5.80 2.76 -10.39
C VAL A 114 7.06 3.37 -9.78
N LYS A 115 7.02 4.65 -9.36
CA LYS A 115 8.15 5.30 -8.67
C LYS A 115 8.55 4.53 -7.43
N ALA A 116 7.59 4.17 -6.58
CA ALA A 116 7.85 3.41 -5.36
C ALA A 116 8.47 2.04 -5.67
N ALA A 117 7.94 1.32 -6.65
CA ALA A 117 8.48 0.02 -7.06
C ALA A 117 9.94 0.11 -7.55
N VAL A 118 10.27 1.12 -8.35
CA VAL A 118 11.65 1.35 -8.83
C VAL A 118 12.61 1.61 -7.67
N ILE A 119 12.21 2.43 -6.70
CA ILE A 119 13.03 2.71 -5.50
C ILE A 119 13.27 1.42 -4.71
N THR A 120 12.22 0.64 -4.47
CA THR A 120 12.34 -0.64 -3.74
C THR A 120 13.26 -1.63 -4.47
N LEU A 121 13.16 -1.74 -5.79
CA LEU A 121 14.04 -2.58 -6.59
C LEU A 121 15.49 -2.10 -6.55
N ALA A 122 15.74 -0.79 -6.65
CA ALA A 122 17.09 -0.23 -6.60
C ALA A 122 17.76 -0.52 -5.25
N ILE A 123 17.03 -0.36 -4.14
CA ILE A 123 17.52 -0.67 -2.79
C ILE A 123 17.81 -2.17 -2.67
N GLY A 124 16.90 -3.04 -3.12
CA GLY A 124 17.09 -4.49 -3.11
C GLY A 124 18.32 -4.94 -3.91
N MET A 125 18.51 -4.38 -5.11
CA MET A 125 19.69 -4.63 -5.93
C MET A 125 20.97 -4.12 -5.29
N GLY A 126 20.93 -2.97 -4.60
CA GLY A 126 22.07 -2.43 -3.86
C GLY A 126 22.52 -3.36 -2.73
N PHE A 127 21.58 -3.86 -1.93
CA PHE A 127 21.89 -4.84 -0.87
C PHE A 127 22.43 -6.16 -1.43
N PHE A 128 21.85 -6.65 -2.53
CA PHE A 128 22.31 -7.86 -3.20
C PHE A 128 23.74 -7.69 -3.74
N GLY A 129 24.01 -6.57 -4.41
CA GLY A 129 25.35 -6.25 -4.90
C GLY A 129 26.38 -6.15 -3.78
N PHE A 130 26.05 -5.48 -2.68
CA PHE A 130 26.93 -5.37 -1.52
C PHE A 130 27.25 -6.74 -0.89
N TYR A 131 26.25 -7.62 -0.79
CA TYR A 131 26.45 -8.98 -0.30
C TYR A 131 27.41 -9.78 -1.19
N VAL A 132 27.22 -9.75 -2.51
CA VAL A 132 28.09 -10.45 -3.46
C VAL A 132 29.52 -9.92 -3.40
N VAL A 133 29.71 -8.60 -3.39
CA VAL A 133 31.04 -7.98 -3.26
C VAL A 133 31.70 -8.37 -1.93
N GLY A 134 30.94 -8.39 -0.84
CA GLY A 134 31.42 -8.84 0.46
C GLY A 134 31.92 -10.29 0.46
N VAL A 135 31.17 -11.20 -0.17
CA VAL A 135 31.56 -12.62 -0.30
C VAL A 135 32.79 -12.79 -1.19
N ILE A 136 32.87 -12.08 -2.31
CA ILE A 136 34.04 -12.12 -3.20
C ILE A 136 35.27 -11.59 -2.47
N PHE A 137 35.15 -10.44 -1.79
CA PHE A 137 36.23 -9.86 -1.02
C PHE A 137 36.70 -10.80 0.10
N HIS A 138 35.77 -11.47 0.79
CA HIS A 138 36.08 -12.46 1.80
C HIS A 138 36.83 -13.66 1.20
N LYS A 139 36.36 -14.20 0.07
CA LYS A 139 37.01 -15.30 -0.65
C LYS A 139 38.43 -14.95 -1.06
N VAL A 140 38.63 -13.81 -1.73
CA VAL A 140 39.95 -13.34 -2.16
C VAL A 140 40.88 -13.14 -0.96
N LYS A 141 40.37 -12.57 0.15
CA LYS A 141 41.17 -12.39 1.36
C LYS A 141 41.54 -13.72 2.01
N THR A 142 40.64 -14.70 2.02
CA THR A 142 40.92 -16.05 2.54
C THR A 142 41.97 -16.75 1.69
N GLU A 143 41.86 -16.70 0.36
CA GLU A 143 42.82 -17.31 -0.55
C GLU A 143 44.22 -16.69 -0.38
N ARG A 144 44.32 -15.35 -0.31
CA ARG A 144 45.61 -14.68 -0.06
C ARG A 144 46.22 -15.08 1.29
N LYS A 145 45.40 -15.21 2.33
CA LYS A 145 45.89 -15.63 3.66
C LYS A 145 46.35 -17.10 3.66
N LEU A 146 45.67 -17.97 2.92
CA LEU A 146 46.07 -19.37 2.77
C LEU A 146 47.38 -19.50 1.98
N GLU A 147 47.56 -18.71 0.91
CA GLU A 147 48.83 -18.66 0.17
C GLU A 147 50.00 -18.18 1.05
N GLU A 148 49.78 -17.18 1.91
CA GLU A 148 50.77 -16.72 2.89
C GLU A 148 51.13 -17.82 3.92
N GLU A 149 50.13 -18.54 4.44
CA GLU A 149 50.34 -19.63 5.40
C GLU A 149 51.08 -20.84 4.76
N ILE A 150 50.72 -21.24 3.53
CA ILE A 150 51.42 -22.31 2.79
C ILE A 150 52.88 -21.93 2.50
N GLY A 151 53.12 -20.66 2.11
CA GLY A 151 54.48 -20.16 1.86
C GLY A 151 55.39 -20.26 3.10
N GLN A 152 54.86 -19.96 4.29
CA GLN A 152 55.60 -20.12 5.55
C GLN A 152 55.90 -21.59 5.86
N ILE A 153 54.94 -22.49 5.66
CA ILE A 153 55.14 -23.94 5.91
C ILE A 153 56.23 -24.52 5.00
N ILE A 154 56.23 -24.16 3.71
CA ILE A 154 57.25 -24.63 2.75
C ILE A 154 58.65 -24.18 3.18
N GLN A 155 58.81 -22.94 3.66
CA GLN A 155 60.11 -22.48 4.18
C GLN A 155 60.58 -23.25 5.41
N ILE A 156 59.68 -23.58 6.35
CA ILE A 156 60.01 -24.36 7.55
C ILE A 156 60.48 -25.76 7.17
N VAL A 157 59.76 -26.45 6.28
CA VAL A 157 60.12 -27.81 5.81
C VAL A 157 61.47 -27.81 5.10
N GLN A 158 61.75 -26.80 4.28
CA GLN A 158 63.05 -26.66 3.60
C GLN A 158 64.20 -26.48 4.60
N SER A 159 63.98 -25.74 5.69
CA SER A 159 64.97 -25.53 6.74
C SER A 159 65.27 -26.82 7.53
N ASP A 160 64.26 -27.63 7.85
CA ASP A 160 64.43 -28.89 8.58
C ASP A 160 65.13 -29.98 7.75
N GLN A 161 64.92 -30.00 6.43
CA GLN A 161 65.61 -30.91 5.51
C GLN A 161 67.11 -30.62 5.41
N ILE A 162 67.53 -29.35 5.53
CA ILE A 162 68.95 -28.96 5.54
C ILE A 162 69.60 -29.30 6.90
N ALA A 163 68.81 -29.37 7.97
CA ALA A 163 69.27 -29.63 9.33
C ALA A 163 69.40 -31.12 9.68
N SER A 164 69.00 -32.05 8.82
CA SER A 164 69.12 -33.50 9.06
C SER A 164 70.43 -34.05 8.46
N PRO A 165 71.48 -34.31 9.26
CA PRO A 165 72.67 -34.98 8.78
C PRO A 165 72.37 -36.47 8.70
N SER A 166 72.63 -37.08 7.55
CA SER A 166 72.64 -38.53 7.39
C SER A 166 73.67 -39.13 8.35
N THR A 167 73.19 -39.79 9.40
CA THR A 167 73.91 -40.80 10.17
C THR A 167 73.90 -42.13 9.41
N LEU A 168 75.03 -42.86 9.49
CA LEU A 168 75.31 -44.25 9.06
C LEU A 168 75.67 -44.39 7.56
N GLU A 169 76.69 -45.15 7.13
CA GLU A 169 77.38 -46.30 7.71
C GLU A 169 78.72 -46.56 6.96
N GLU A 170 79.64 -47.26 7.64
CA GLU A 170 80.91 -47.93 7.23
C GLU A 170 82.10 -47.13 6.66
#